data_AF-A0A0H5G1K5-F1
#
_entry.id   AF-A0A0H5G1K5-F1
#
_cell.length_a   1.000
_cell.length_b   1.000
_cell.length_c   1.000
_cell.angle_alpha   90.00
_cell.angle_beta   90.00
_cell.angle_gamma   90.00
#
_symmetry.space_group_name_H-M   'P 1'
#
loop_
_entity.id
_entity.type
_entity.pdbx_description
1 polymer ?
#
loop_
_entity_poly.entity_id
_entity_poly.type
_entity_poly.pdbx_seq_one_letter_code
_entity_poly.pdbx_strand_id
1 'polypeptide(L)'
;METARNPFGFIGGIDSHCFEEKYLRNLIREVAPERAAEQRPFRLAVIQLGTYDGTIYNARQVVDKIGHLCDYILFDSAWVGYEQFIPMMKDCSPLLLELNENDPGILVTQSVHKQQAGFSQTSQIHKKDKHIKGQARYVNHKRMNNAFMMQASTSPFYPLFAALDVNARMHEGESGKRMWMDCVKLGIETRKQLLKLCQHIRPFVPETIDGRRWEEFDTDQMANDLRFFAFVPGERWHSFAGYAEHQYFVDPCKLMLTTPGINVQTGEYETFGVPATILANFLRENGIVPEKCDLNSILFLLTPAEDMAKMQHLVAQIARFERLLEQDAPLAEVLPSIYQANKARYRGYSIRQLCQEMHDLYVSHNVKELQKEMFRKAHFPKVVMNPQQAHIEFVRGNIELVALDQIEGRIAAEGALPYPPGILCVVPGEVWGGSVQRYFLVLEEGINLLPGFAPELQGVYIQQDVDGRKRAYGYVIKP
;
A
#
# COMPACT_ATOMS: atom_id res chain seq x y z
N MET A 1 -2.99 -12.10 10.37
CA MET A 1 -4.19 -12.25 9.51
C MET A 1 -3.72 -12.18 8.07
N GLU A 2 -4.35 -12.92 7.16
CA GLU A 2 -4.01 -12.82 5.73
C GLU A 2 -4.71 -11.64 5.06
N THR A 3 -4.11 -11.13 3.99
CA THR A 3 -4.62 -9.97 3.25
C THR A 3 -4.77 -10.29 1.77
N ALA A 4 -5.73 -9.63 1.13
CA ALA A 4 -5.97 -9.81 -0.28
C ALA A 4 -4.89 -9.13 -1.13
N ARG A 5 -4.57 -9.77 -2.26
CA ARG A 5 -3.87 -9.19 -3.40
C ARG A 5 -4.70 -9.50 -4.63
N ASN A 6 -4.87 -8.53 -5.51
CA ASN A 6 -5.49 -8.74 -6.80
C ASN A 6 -4.40 -9.02 -7.86
N PRO A 7 -4.77 -9.33 -9.12
CA PRO A 7 -3.80 -9.60 -10.18
C PRO A 7 -2.76 -8.49 -10.40
N PHE A 8 -3.12 -7.22 -10.16
CA PHE A 8 -2.20 -6.07 -10.26
C PHE A 8 -1.18 -5.98 -9.12
N GLY A 9 -1.27 -6.85 -8.11
CA GLY A 9 -0.43 -6.83 -6.93
C GLY A 9 -0.86 -5.81 -5.87
N PHE A 10 -2.04 -5.19 -6.00
CA PHE A 10 -2.51 -4.17 -5.07
C PHE A 10 -2.66 -4.69 -3.65
N ILE A 11 -2.21 -3.88 -2.71
CA ILE A 11 -2.39 -4.07 -1.27
C ILE A 11 -3.89 -3.90 -0.97
N GLY A 12 -4.59 -5.03 -0.91
CA GLY A 12 -5.95 -5.10 -0.42
C GLY A 12 -6.04 -5.10 1.10
N GLY A 13 -7.28 -5.15 1.57
CA GLY A 13 -7.59 -5.31 2.99
C GLY A 13 -7.47 -6.76 3.47
N ILE A 14 -7.68 -6.93 4.77
CA ILE A 14 -7.79 -8.24 5.44
C ILE A 14 -9.04 -8.97 4.93
N ASP A 15 -8.92 -10.27 4.66
CA ASP A 15 -10.06 -11.07 4.23
C ASP A 15 -11.20 -11.05 5.26
N SER A 16 -12.44 -11.08 4.78
CA SER A 16 -13.65 -11.02 5.62
C SER A 16 -13.70 -12.09 6.72
N HIS A 17 -13.29 -13.32 6.40
CA HIS A 17 -13.25 -14.44 7.37
C HIS A 17 -12.23 -14.24 8.49
N CYS A 18 -11.18 -13.44 8.28
CA CYS A 18 -10.18 -13.14 9.30
C CYS A 18 -10.75 -12.29 10.44
N PHE A 19 -11.90 -11.65 10.23
CA PHE A 19 -12.64 -10.91 11.26
C PHE A 19 -13.64 -11.78 12.04
N GLU A 20 -13.71 -13.09 11.77
CA GLU A 20 -14.57 -13.99 12.53
C GLU A 20 -13.93 -14.38 13.86
N GLU A 21 -14.67 -14.23 14.96
CA GLU A 21 -14.17 -14.58 16.30
C GLU A 21 -13.70 -16.04 16.38
N LYS A 22 -14.44 -16.98 15.76
CA LYS A 22 -14.05 -18.40 15.74
C LYS A 22 -12.68 -18.60 15.10
N TYR A 23 -12.42 -17.91 13.98
CA TYR A 23 -11.13 -17.96 13.30
C TYR A 23 -10.02 -17.40 14.17
N LEU A 24 -10.21 -16.22 14.77
CA LEU A 24 -9.23 -15.60 15.65
C LEU A 24 -8.92 -16.44 16.89
N ARG A 25 -9.94 -17.04 17.52
CA ARG A 25 -9.74 -17.96 18.65
C ARG A 25 -9.00 -19.24 18.24
N ASN A 26 -9.21 -19.74 17.03
CA ASN A 26 -8.42 -20.86 16.52
C ASN A 26 -6.95 -20.46 16.37
N LEU A 27 -6.65 -19.28 15.81
CA LEU A 27 -5.27 -18.77 15.73
C LEU A 27 -4.63 -18.64 17.11
N ILE A 28 -5.37 -18.17 18.11
CA ILE A 28 -4.86 -18.10 19.49
C ILE A 28 -4.53 -19.49 20.02
N ARG A 29 -5.35 -20.52 19.74
CA ARG A 29 -5.06 -21.90 20.18
C ARG A 29 -3.76 -22.46 19.60
N GLU A 30 -3.35 -21.99 18.43
CA GLU A 30 -2.08 -22.40 17.80
C GLU A 30 -0.85 -21.84 18.55
N VAL A 31 -0.97 -20.68 19.21
CA VAL A 31 0.21 -19.94 19.76
C VAL A 31 0.16 -19.66 21.26
N ALA A 32 -1.02 -19.57 21.86
CA ALA A 32 -1.27 -19.24 23.27
C ALA A 32 -2.61 -19.85 23.72
N PRO A 33 -2.75 -21.19 23.73
CA PRO A 33 -4.00 -21.90 23.97
C PRO A 33 -4.67 -21.55 25.31
N GLU A 34 -3.89 -21.24 26.34
CA GLU A 34 -4.36 -20.80 27.65
C GLU A 34 -5.16 -19.50 27.59
N ARG A 35 -4.94 -18.67 26.57
CA ARG A 35 -5.61 -17.38 26.37
C ARG A 35 -6.85 -17.45 25.49
N ALA A 36 -7.08 -18.59 24.82
CA ALA A 36 -8.13 -18.72 23.81
C ALA A 36 -9.56 -18.53 24.36
N ALA A 37 -9.76 -18.73 25.67
CA ALA A 37 -11.03 -18.55 26.38
C ALA A 37 -11.17 -17.17 27.06
N GLU A 38 -10.12 -16.33 27.05
CA GLU A 38 -10.21 -14.97 27.59
C GLU A 38 -11.29 -14.18 26.83
N GLN A 39 -12.00 -13.30 27.54
CA GLN A 39 -12.95 -12.39 26.91
C GLN A 39 -12.24 -11.48 25.90
N ARG A 40 -11.07 -10.96 26.29
CA ARG A 40 -10.21 -10.08 25.47
C ARG A 40 -8.80 -10.66 25.35
N PRO A 41 -8.59 -11.66 24.47
CA PRO A 41 -7.29 -12.28 24.31
C PRO A 41 -6.25 -11.36 23.65
N PHE A 42 -6.65 -10.24 23.04
CA PHE A 42 -5.72 -9.30 22.41
C PHE A 42 -5.54 -8.04 23.25
N ARG A 43 -4.29 -7.74 23.62
CA ARG A 43 -3.97 -6.45 24.25
C ARG A 43 -4.10 -5.29 23.26
N LEU A 44 -3.72 -5.52 22.01
CA LEU A 44 -3.74 -4.54 20.93
C LEU A 44 -3.98 -5.28 19.61
N ALA A 45 -4.92 -4.80 18.82
CA ALA A 45 -4.98 -5.08 17.39
C ALA A 45 -4.47 -3.85 16.62
N VAL A 46 -3.61 -4.06 15.63
CA VAL A 46 -3.12 -3.00 14.74
C VAL A 46 -3.68 -3.26 13.35
N ILE A 47 -4.47 -2.31 12.85
CA ILE A 47 -5.14 -2.39 11.55
C ILE A 47 -4.73 -1.18 10.72
N GLN A 48 -4.21 -1.40 9.51
CA GLN A 48 -3.95 -0.32 8.57
C GLN A 48 -5.28 0.16 7.98
N LEU A 49 -5.76 1.34 8.39
CA LEU A 49 -7.10 1.83 8.02
C LEU A 49 -7.23 2.11 6.53
N GLY A 50 -6.19 2.67 5.93
CA GLY A 50 -6.08 2.93 4.50
C GLY A 50 -4.76 2.37 4.00
N THR A 51 -4.85 1.46 3.04
CA THR A 51 -3.67 0.91 2.36
C THR A 51 -3.06 1.94 1.41
N TYR A 52 -1.81 1.71 1.02
CA TYR A 52 -1.12 2.57 0.06
C TYR A 52 -1.85 2.59 -1.31
N ASP A 53 -2.42 1.45 -1.72
CA ASP A 53 -3.14 1.32 -3.00
C ASP A 53 -4.59 1.80 -2.99
N GLY A 54 -5.03 2.42 -1.88
CA GLY A 54 -6.35 3.03 -1.81
C GLY A 54 -7.49 2.08 -1.51
N THR A 55 -7.22 0.93 -0.88
CA THR A 55 -8.26 0.21 -0.15
C THR A 55 -8.46 0.85 1.24
N ILE A 56 -9.65 1.38 1.52
CA ILE A 56 -10.03 1.92 2.83
C ILE A 56 -11.02 0.99 3.53
N TYR A 57 -10.78 0.73 4.82
CA TYR A 57 -11.63 -0.08 5.68
C TYR A 57 -12.84 0.70 6.19
N ASN A 58 -13.95 0.00 6.38
CA ASN A 58 -15.03 0.46 7.25
C ASN A 58 -14.65 0.26 8.73
N ALA A 59 -14.24 1.33 9.41
CA ALA A 59 -13.79 1.26 10.80
C ALA A 59 -14.90 0.82 11.77
N ARG A 60 -16.15 1.22 11.53
CA ARG A 60 -17.32 0.74 12.31
C ARG A 60 -17.41 -0.78 12.24
N GLN A 61 -17.36 -1.36 11.05
CA GLN A 61 -17.43 -2.81 10.87
C GLN A 61 -16.27 -3.55 11.57
N VAL A 62 -15.06 -3.00 11.54
CA VAL A 62 -13.91 -3.58 12.26
C VAL A 62 -14.15 -3.60 13.77
N VAL A 63 -14.57 -2.47 14.36
CA VAL A 63 -14.86 -2.38 15.80
C VAL A 63 -15.99 -3.33 16.19
N ASP A 64 -17.05 -3.41 15.40
CA ASP A 64 -18.19 -4.28 15.69
C ASP A 64 -17.82 -5.78 15.62
N LYS A 65 -16.93 -6.17 14.70
CA LYS A 65 -16.54 -7.59 14.52
C LYS A 65 -15.49 -8.08 15.53
N ILE A 66 -14.51 -7.26 15.88
CA ILE A 66 -13.35 -7.71 16.70
C ILE A 66 -13.09 -6.87 17.95
N GLY A 67 -13.83 -5.78 18.16
CA GLY A 67 -13.59 -4.84 19.25
C GLY A 67 -13.78 -5.46 20.63
N HIS A 68 -14.71 -6.40 20.80
CA HIS A 68 -14.93 -7.11 22.06
C HIS A 68 -13.80 -8.08 22.43
N LEU A 69 -12.94 -8.45 21.47
CA LEU A 69 -11.78 -9.33 21.69
C LEU A 69 -10.51 -8.56 22.06
N CYS A 70 -10.52 -7.23 21.95
CA CYS A 70 -9.33 -6.38 22.06
C CYS A 70 -9.45 -5.40 23.22
N ASP A 71 -8.37 -5.18 23.97
CA ASP A 71 -8.32 -4.05 24.91
C ASP A 71 -8.26 -2.71 24.17
N TYR A 72 -7.40 -2.63 23.16
CA TYR A 72 -7.25 -1.47 22.27
C TYR A 72 -7.20 -1.91 20.80
N ILE A 73 -7.67 -1.04 19.92
CA ILE A 73 -7.40 -1.11 18.47
C ILE A 73 -6.62 0.15 18.10
N LEU A 74 -5.48 -0.03 17.45
CA LEU A 74 -4.75 1.03 16.77
C LEU A 74 -5.08 0.95 15.29
N PHE A 75 -5.67 2.02 14.77
CA PHE A 75 -5.81 2.26 13.35
C PHE A 75 -4.57 3.02 12.87
N ASP A 76 -3.71 2.34 12.11
CA ASP A 76 -2.65 3.00 11.38
C ASP A 76 -3.25 3.65 10.14
N SER A 77 -3.50 4.94 10.27
CA SER A 77 -4.14 5.81 9.29
C SER A 77 -3.12 6.72 8.62
N ALA A 78 -1.84 6.33 8.54
CA ALA A 78 -0.80 7.17 7.94
C ALA A 78 -1.14 7.62 6.51
N TRP A 79 -1.78 6.77 5.71
CA TRP A 79 -2.17 7.06 4.33
C TRP A 79 -3.53 7.75 4.18
N VAL A 80 -4.22 8.08 5.28
CA VAL A 80 -5.53 8.74 5.28
C VAL A 80 -5.57 9.79 6.41
N GLY A 81 -6.74 10.12 6.92
CA GLY A 81 -6.98 11.18 7.91
C GLY A 81 -8.03 12.18 7.45
N TYR A 82 -8.22 12.28 6.13
CA TYR A 82 -9.22 13.14 5.51
C TYR A 82 -10.60 12.49 5.40
N GLU A 83 -10.73 11.19 5.65
CA GLU A 83 -12.02 10.49 5.65
C GLU A 83 -13.00 11.09 6.65
N GLN A 84 -12.49 11.69 7.72
CA GLN A 84 -13.28 12.42 8.72
C GLN A 84 -13.95 13.69 8.15
N PHE A 85 -13.39 14.29 7.11
CA PHE A 85 -13.85 15.55 6.52
C PHE A 85 -14.65 15.36 5.23
N ILE A 86 -14.70 14.14 4.70
CA ILE A 86 -15.44 13.79 3.47
C ILE A 86 -16.74 13.06 3.87
N PRO A 87 -17.93 13.65 3.66
CA PRO A 87 -19.19 13.11 4.18
C PRO A 87 -19.47 11.64 3.82
N MET A 88 -19.23 11.24 2.57
CA MET A 88 -19.47 9.86 2.13
C MET A 88 -18.52 8.82 2.77
N MET A 89 -17.43 9.26 3.40
CA MET A 89 -16.42 8.40 4.03
C MET A 89 -16.55 8.37 5.57
N LYS A 90 -17.59 8.98 6.14
CA LYS A 90 -17.78 9.15 7.59
C LYS A 90 -17.60 7.87 8.41
N ASP A 91 -18.16 6.75 7.95
CA ASP A 91 -18.14 5.46 8.66
C ASP A 91 -16.74 4.81 8.71
N CYS A 92 -15.81 5.35 7.94
CA CYS A 92 -14.43 4.92 7.87
C CYS A 92 -13.59 5.60 8.94
N SER A 93 -14.06 6.71 9.52
CA SER A 93 -13.32 7.44 10.55
C SER A 93 -13.55 6.81 11.94
N PRO A 94 -12.54 6.14 12.53
CA PRO A 94 -12.67 5.55 13.87
C PRO A 94 -12.89 6.62 14.96
N LEU A 95 -12.53 7.87 14.69
CA LEU A 95 -12.72 8.99 15.61
C LEU A 95 -14.17 9.47 15.68
N LEU A 96 -14.99 9.20 14.67
CA LEU A 96 -16.41 9.57 14.64
C LEU A 96 -17.34 8.51 15.26
N LEU A 97 -16.81 7.35 15.62
CA LEU A 97 -17.58 6.26 16.22
C LEU A 97 -18.11 6.64 17.61
N GLU A 98 -19.38 6.39 17.87
CA GLU A 98 -19.91 6.32 19.23
C GLU A 98 -19.52 4.98 19.86
N LEU A 99 -19.04 5.03 21.11
CA LEU A 99 -18.43 3.91 21.83
C LEU A 99 -18.93 3.87 23.29
N ASN A 100 -19.09 2.66 23.83
CA ASN A 100 -19.50 2.39 25.22
C ASN A 100 -18.42 1.59 25.98
N GLU A 101 -18.63 1.33 27.27
CA GLU A 101 -17.66 0.68 28.16
C GLU A 101 -17.22 -0.73 27.73
N ASN A 102 -17.96 -1.39 26.84
CA ASN A 102 -17.66 -2.71 26.28
C ASN A 102 -16.89 -2.64 24.95
N ASP A 103 -16.68 -1.46 24.40
CA ASP A 103 -15.85 -1.28 23.21
C ASP A 103 -14.35 -1.26 23.55
N PRO A 104 -13.45 -1.43 22.57
CA PRO A 104 -12.01 -1.25 22.78
C PRO A 104 -11.66 0.23 22.93
N GLY A 105 -10.53 0.53 23.57
CA GLY A 105 -9.93 1.86 23.43
C GLY A 105 -9.42 2.06 22.01
N ILE A 106 -9.65 3.23 21.42
CA ILE A 106 -9.23 3.54 20.05
C ILE A 106 -8.01 4.44 20.06
N LEU A 107 -6.98 4.02 19.33
CA LEU A 107 -5.83 4.84 18.96
C LEU A 107 -5.81 5.01 17.45
N VAL A 108 -5.46 6.21 16.99
CA VAL A 108 -5.29 6.49 15.56
C VAL A 108 -3.95 7.16 15.36
N THR A 109 -3.10 6.59 14.52
CA THR A 109 -1.86 7.24 14.08
C THR A 109 -2.03 7.76 12.67
N GLN A 110 -1.66 9.00 12.40
CA GLN A 110 -1.71 9.55 11.04
C GLN A 110 -0.48 10.40 10.74
N SER A 111 0.05 10.27 9.53
CA SER A 111 1.17 11.04 9.04
C SER A 111 0.64 12.26 8.33
N VAL A 112 0.63 13.40 9.03
CA VAL A 112 0.09 14.66 8.51
C VAL A 112 0.78 15.05 7.19
N HIS A 113 2.07 14.81 7.07
CA HIS A 113 2.84 15.13 5.87
C HIS A 113 2.55 14.27 4.63
N LYS A 114 1.82 13.16 4.75
CA LYS A 114 1.55 12.29 3.60
C LYS A 114 0.46 12.88 2.71
N GLN A 115 -0.73 13.08 3.26
CA GLN A 115 -1.88 13.61 2.50
C GLN A 115 -2.70 14.64 3.30
N GLN A 116 -2.13 15.23 4.35
CA GLN A 116 -2.68 16.44 4.98
C GLN A 116 -1.65 17.58 4.85
N ALA A 117 -1.80 18.66 5.63
CA ALA A 117 -0.97 19.85 5.49
C ALA A 117 0.17 19.86 6.53
N GLY A 118 1.32 19.24 6.24
CA GLY A 118 2.45 19.26 7.17
C GLY A 118 3.80 18.97 6.52
N PHE A 119 4.88 19.38 7.20
CA PHE A 119 6.25 19.05 6.79
C PHE A 119 6.57 17.58 7.05
N SER A 120 7.45 16.99 6.24
CA SER A 120 8.00 15.65 6.51
C SER A 120 8.41 15.49 7.98
N GLN A 121 8.21 14.28 8.52
CA GLN A 121 8.33 13.92 9.95
C GLN A 121 7.17 14.39 10.86
N THR A 122 6.20 15.17 10.39
CA THR A 122 5.02 15.51 11.19
C THR A 122 3.97 14.39 11.17
N SER A 123 3.51 13.98 12.35
CA SER A 123 2.44 12.99 12.56
C SER A 123 1.67 13.27 13.84
N GLN A 124 0.52 12.61 14.03
CA GLN A 124 -0.30 12.74 15.22
C GLN A 124 -0.75 11.37 15.74
N ILE A 125 -0.92 11.27 17.06
CA ILE A 125 -1.56 10.13 17.72
C ILE A 125 -2.83 10.66 18.39
N HIS A 126 -3.99 10.24 17.89
CA HIS A 126 -5.29 10.55 18.49
C HIS A 126 -5.69 9.43 19.45
N LYS A 127 -6.07 9.81 20.67
CA LYS A 127 -6.43 8.87 21.73
C LYS A 127 -7.89 9.03 22.12
N LYS A 128 -8.71 8.03 21.78
CA LYS A 128 -10.15 7.98 22.06
C LYS A 128 -10.47 6.73 22.89
N ASP A 129 -10.34 6.84 24.20
CA ASP A 129 -10.54 5.72 25.13
C ASP A 129 -11.19 6.13 26.46
N LYS A 130 -11.85 7.30 26.49
CA LYS A 130 -12.50 7.82 27.70
C LYS A 130 -13.65 6.90 28.16
N HIS A 131 -14.32 6.22 27.25
CA HIS A 131 -15.43 5.28 27.52
C HIS A 131 -15.02 4.07 28.36
N ILE A 132 -13.74 3.71 28.39
CA ILE A 132 -13.22 2.62 29.24
C ILE A 132 -12.48 3.12 30.49
N LYS A 133 -12.55 4.42 30.80
CA LYS A 133 -11.90 5.00 31.99
C LYS A 133 -12.44 4.34 33.26
N GLY A 134 -11.54 3.97 34.17
CA GLY A 134 -11.86 3.28 35.42
C GLY A 134 -11.70 1.76 35.35
N GLN A 135 -11.57 1.19 34.16
CA GLN A 135 -11.26 -0.22 33.97
C GLN A 135 -9.75 -0.48 34.06
N ALA A 136 -9.34 -1.66 34.52
CA ALA A 136 -7.91 -2.02 34.66
C ALA A 136 -7.14 -1.93 33.33
N ARG A 137 -7.82 -2.19 32.21
CA ARG A 137 -7.22 -2.12 30.86
C ARG A 137 -6.88 -0.71 30.38
N TYR A 138 -7.46 0.33 30.99
CA TYR A 138 -7.30 1.73 30.58
C TYR A 138 -5.85 2.22 30.68
N VAL A 139 -5.35 2.84 29.61
CA VAL A 139 -4.06 3.51 29.55
C VAL A 139 -4.27 4.99 29.83
N ASN A 140 -3.96 5.41 31.06
CA ASN A 140 -4.03 6.83 31.42
C ASN A 140 -2.95 7.66 30.70
N HIS A 141 -3.11 8.99 30.74
CA HIS A 141 -2.17 9.91 30.10
C HIS A 141 -0.71 9.73 30.58
N LYS A 142 -0.47 9.47 31.87
CA LYS A 142 0.90 9.30 32.40
C LYS A 142 1.62 8.12 31.73
N ARG A 143 0.93 6.97 31.58
CA ARG A 143 1.47 5.78 30.89
C ARG A 143 1.71 6.04 29.40
N MET A 144 0.77 6.72 28.73
CA MET A 144 0.93 7.07 27.31
C MET A 144 2.08 8.06 27.09
N ASN A 145 2.17 9.11 27.92
CA ASN A 145 3.20 10.13 27.85
C ASN A 145 4.59 9.56 28.13
N ASN A 146 4.70 8.56 29.02
CA ASN A 146 5.97 7.87 29.23
C ASN A 146 6.47 7.20 27.93
N ALA A 147 5.59 6.50 27.20
CA ALA A 147 5.95 5.89 25.92
C ALA A 147 6.28 6.96 24.85
N PHE A 148 5.54 8.07 24.82
CA PHE A 148 5.84 9.20 23.94
C PHE A 148 7.24 9.79 24.21
N MET A 149 7.57 10.05 25.47
CA MET A 149 8.86 10.64 25.86
C MET A 149 10.06 9.72 25.63
N MET A 150 9.86 8.41 25.47
CA MET A 150 10.94 7.48 25.09
C MET A 150 11.39 7.67 23.63
N GLN A 151 10.53 8.22 22.77
CA GLN A 151 10.79 8.37 21.33
C GLN A 151 10.90 9.84 20.91
N ALA A 152 10.27 10.74 21.65
CA ALA A 152 10.31 12.17 21.36
C ALA A 152 11.67 12.78 21.69
N SER A 153 12.14 13.69 20.84
CA SER A 153 13.31 14.53 21.14
C SER A 153 13.00 15.50 22.28
N THR A 154 13.96 15.69 23.19
CA THR A 154 13.90 16.73 24.23
C THR A 154 14.01 18.16 23.65
N SER A 155 14.42 18.27 22.38
CA SER A 155 14.55 19.53 21.64
C SER A 155 13.77 19.43 20.33
N PRO A 156 12.43 19.49 20.37
CA PRO A 156 11.62 19.43 19.16
C PRO A 156 11.87 20.65 18.26
N PHE A 157 11.67 20.48 16.96
CA PHE A 157 11.76 21.59 16.00
C PHE A 157 10.41 22.33 15.94
N TYR A 158 10.35 23.54 16.48
CA TYR A 158 9.09 24.27 16.72
C TYR A 158 8.29 24.55 15.44
N PRO A 159 8.90 24.83 14.28
CA PRO A 159 8.18 24.94 13.01
C PRO A 159 7.41 23.67 12.60
N LEU A 160 7.87 22.47 12.96
CA LEU A 160 7.10 21.24 12.72
C LEU A 160 5.83 21.21 13.58
N PHE A 161 5.91 21.69 14.81
CA PHE A 161 4.74 21.82 15.70
C PHE A 161 3.76 22.88 15.17
N ALA A 162 4.27 24.02 14.69
CA ALA A 162 3.42 25.05 14.08
C ALA A 162 2.70 24.52 12.84
N ALA A 163 3.36 23.70 12.01
CA ALA A 163 2.71 23.05 10.86
C ALA A 163 1.55 22.14 11.30
N LEU A 164 1.72 21.35 12.37
CA LEU A 164 0.66 20.51 12.94
C LEU A 164 -0.53 21.33 13.48
N ASP A 165 -0.27 22.50 14.07
CA ASP A 165 -1.31 23.41 14.58
C ASP A 165 -2.11 24.05 13.43
N VAL A 166 -1.40 24.56 12.42
CA VAL A 166 -2.03 25.13 11.22
C VAL A 166 -2.82 24.06 10.45
N ASN A 167 -2.31 22.83 10.36
CA ASN A 167 -3.05 21.71 9.78
C ASN A 167 -4.43 21.53 10.44
N ALA A 168 -4.47 21.52 11.77
CA ALA A 168 -5.72 21.37 12.51
C ALA A 168 -6.71 22.49 12.19
N ARG A 169 -6.23 23.74 12.09
CA ARG A 169 -7.04 24.90 11.71
C ARG A 169 -7.53 24.87 10.26
N MET A 170 -6.70 24.42 9.32
CA MET A 170 -7.08 24.29 7.91
C MET A 170 -8.27 23.34 7.72
N HIS A 171 -8.33 22.28 8.54
CA HIS A 171 -9.38 21.26 8.47
C HIS A 171 -10.60 21.56 9.35
N GLU A 172 -10.54 22.61 10.18
CA GLU A 172 -11.63 22.98 11.08
C GLU A 172 -12.84 23.53 10.30
N GLY A 173 -14.04 23.11 10.70
CA GLY A 173 -15.30 23.65 10.20
C GLY A 173 -15.65 23.29 8.75
N GLU A 174 -16.60 24.04 8.18
CA GLU A 174 -17.13 23.78 6.84
C GLU A 174 -16.14 24.10 5.71
N SER A 175 -15.20 25.02 5.94
CA SER A 175 -14.14 25.33 4.97
C SER A 175 -13.23 24.12 4.72
N GLY A 176 -12.83 23.41 5.77
CA GLY A 176 -11.99 22.20 5.64
C GLY A 176 -12.71 21.09 4.87
N LYS A 177 -14.01 20.87 5.16
CA LYS A 177 -14.83 19.91 4.42
C LYS A 177 -14.99 20.29 2.95
N ARG A 178 -15.25 21.57 2.66
CA ARG A 178 -15.39 22.07 1.29
C ARG A 178 -14.10 21.88 0.48
N MET A 179 -12.96 22.18 1.09
CA MET A 179 -11.64 22.00 0.49
C MET A 179 -11.42 20.54 0.04
N TRP A 180 -11.77 19.57 0.88
CA TRP A 180 -11.69 18.15 0.51
C TRP A 180 -12.75 17.73 -0.51
N MET A 181 -13.96 18.27 -0.43
CA MET A 181 -15.01 18.04 -1.42
C MET A 181 -14.57 18.51 -2.82
N ASP A 182 -13.95 19.68 -2.92
CA ASP A 182 -13.41 20.19 -4.18
C ASP A 182 -12.27 19.30 -4.71
N CYS A 183 -11.41 18.78 -3.82
CA CYS A 183 -10.37 17.80 -4.17
C CYS A 183 -10.96 16.48 -4.71
N VAL A 184 -12.03 15.95 -4.09
CA VAL A 184 -12.72 14.74 -4.56
C VAL A 184 -13.30 14.96 -5.96
N LYS A 185 -13.96 16.09 -6.19
CA LYS A 185 -14.52 16.45 -7.50
C LYS A 185 -13.45 16.59 -8.57
N LEU A 186 -12.33 17.24 -8.25
CA LEU A 186 -11.17 17.33 -9.13
C LEU A 186 -10.63 15.93 -9.50
N GLY A 187 -10.53 15.03 -8.51
CA GLY A 187 -10.16 13.65 -8.73
C GLY A 187 -11.14 12.89 -9.63
N ILE A 188 -12.44 13.13 -9.51
CA ILE A 188 -13.47 12.54 -10.38
C ILE A 188 -13.33 13.05 -11.81
N GLU A 189 -13.26 14.36 -12.00
CA GLU A 189 -13.11 14.97 -13.34
C GLU A 189 -11.82 14.53 -14.04
N THR A 190 -10.73 14.38 -13.30
CA THR A 190 -9.47 13.84 -13.85
C THR A 190 -9.66 12.43 -14.37
N ARG A 191 -10.32 11.55 -13.60
CA ARG A 191 -10.61 10.17 -14.02
C ARG A 191 -11.48 10.15 -15.28
N LYS A 192 -12.48 11.01 -15.37
CA LYS A 192 -13.32 11.17 -16.57
C LYS A 192 -12.50 11.60 -17.79
N GLN A 193 -11.58 12.57 -17.62
CA GLN A 193 -10.69 13.00 -18.71
C GLN A 193 -9.77 11.87 -19.18
N LEU A 194 -9.19 11.10 -18.26
CA LEU A 194 -8.39 9.91 -18.59
C LEU A 194 -9.23 8.88 -19.35
N LEU A 195 -10.45 8.56 -18.88
CA LEU A 195 -11.32 7.60 -19.56
C LEU A 195 -11.74 8.03 -20.97
N LYS A 196 -11.81 9.34 -21.22
CA LYS A 196 -12.15 9.93 -22.51
C LYS A 196 -10.97 10.03 -23.47
N LEU A 197 -9.78 10.37 -22.97
CA LEU A 197 -8.61 10.72 -23.79
C LEU A 197 -7.58 9.60 -23.90
N CYS A 198 -7.60 8.64 -22.96
CA CYS A 198 -6.64 7.56 -22.88
C CYS A 198 -7.32 6.20 -23.05
N GLN A 199 -6.66 5.31 -23.80
CA GLN A 199 -7.18 3.97 -24.11
C GLN A 199 -6.55 2.88 -23.23
N HIS A 200 -5.26 3.01 -22.93
CA HIS A 200 -4.44 1.96 -22.30
C HIS A 200 -4.29 2.18 -20.80
N ILE A 201 -4.03 3.41 -20.38
CA ILE A 201 -3.84 3.80 -18.98
C ILE A 201 -5.19 4.23 -18.43
N ARG A 202 -5.72 3.47 -17.48
CA ARG A 202 -7.12 3.61 -17.02
C ARG A 202 -7.16 3.83 -15.50
N PRO A 203 -8.05 4.68 -14.99
CA PRO A 203 -8.24 4.80 -13.55
C PRO A 203 -8.86 3.54 -12.96
N PHE A 204 -8.41 3.15 -11.77
CA PHE A 204 -8.94 1.99 -11.06
C PHE A 204 -10.24 2.34 -10.32
N VAL A 205 -11.36 2.26 -11.04
CA VAL A 205 -12.74 2.51 -10.57
C VAL A 205 -13.69 1.49 -11.21
N PRO A 206 -14.93 1.31 -10.69
CA PRO A 206 -15.93 0.49 -11.35
C PRO A 206 -16.14 0.91 -12.82
N GLU A 207 -16.30 -0.05 -13.73
CA GLU A 207 -16.57 0.25 -15.15
C GLU A 207 -17.97 0.84 -15.36
N THR A 208 -18.95 0.31 -14.62
CA THR A 208 -20.35 0.74 -14.69
C THR A 208 -20.98 0.81 -13.29
N ILE A 209 -21.97 1.69 -13.15
CA ILE A 209 -22.82 1.81 -11.97
C ILE A 209 -24.27 1.73 -12.47
N ASP A 210 -25.06 0.80 -11.92
CA ASP A 210 -26.47 0.60 -12.30
C ASP A 210 -26.67 0.50 -13.84
N GLY A 211 -25.72 -0.14 -14.55
CA GLY A 211 -25.77 -0.35 -16.00
C GLY A 211 -25.32 0.83 -16.88
N ARG A 212 -24.90 1.96 -16.29
CA ARG A 212 -24.35 3.13 -17.00
C ARG A 212 -22.85 3.26 -16.77
N ARG A 213 -22.11 3.85 -17.70
CA ARG A 213 -20.65 4.03 -17.56
C ARG A 213 -20.34 5.01 -16.44
N TRP A 214 -19.29 4.75 -15.67
CA TRP A 214 -18.92 5.55 -14.50
C TRP A 214 -18.74 7.04 -14.80
N GLU A 215 -18.11 7.38 -15.93
CA GLU A 215 -17.84 8.75 -16.35
C GLU A 215 -19.06 9.54 -16.85
N GLU A 216 -20.21 8.89 -17.05
CA GLU A 216 -21.45 9.52 -17.52
C GLU A 216 -22.30 10.12 -16.40
N PHE A 217 -21.94 9.88 -15.15
CA PHE A 217 -22.68 10.39 -13.99
C PHE A 217 -22.28 11.82 -13.64
N ASP A 218 -23.14 12.53 -12.93
CA ASP A 218 -22.84 13.88 -12.45
C ASP A 218 -21.77 13.86 -11.35
N THR A 219 -20.84 14.80 -11.38
CA THR A 219 -19.70 14.82 -10.45
C THR A 219 -20.10 15.17 -9.02
N ASP A 220 -21.09 16.07 -8.84
CA ASP A 220 -21.60 16.39 -7.50
C ASP A 220 -22.30 15.19 -6.87
N GLN A 221 -23.06 14.44 -7.67
CA GLN A 221 -23.65 13.16 -7.25
C GLN A 221 -22.56 12.17 -6.80
N MET A 222 -21.57 11.92 -7.66
CA MET A 222 -20.50 10.94 -7.41
C MET A 222 -19.68 11.28 -6.16
N ALA A 223 -19.39 12.56 -5.93
CA ALA A 223 -18.62 13.01 -4.78
C ALA A 223 -19.34 12.83 -3.42
N ASN A 224 -20.64 12.50 -3.44
CA ASN A 224 -21.46 12.30 -2.25
C ASN A 224 -22.04 10.89 -2.15
N ASP A 225 -21.69 9.97 -3.05
CA ASP A 225 -22.23 8.62 -3.09
C ASP A 225 -21.11 7.58 -3.15
N LEU A 226 -20.96 6.82 -2.07
CA LEU A 226 -19.90 5.84 -1.91
C LEU A 226 -19.99 4.68 -2.92
N ARG A 227 -21.16 4.44 -3.53
CA ARG A 227 -21.36 3.37 -4.52
C ARG A 227 -20.42 3.50 -5.72
N PHE A 228 -20.03 4.73 -6.08
CA PHE A 228 -19.09 4.99 -7.18
C PHE A 228 -17.65 4.54 -6.89
N PHE A 229 -17.35 4.18 -5.65
CA PHE A 229 -16.03 3.77 -5.19
C PHE A 229 -16.06 2.42 -4.47
N ALA A 230 -17.22 1.80 -4.28
CA ALA A 230 -17.34 0.57 -3.48
C ALA A 230 -16.66 -0.62 -4.17
N PHE A 231 -16.01 -1.48 -3.38
CA PHE A 231 -15.62 -2.81 -3.84
C PHE A 231 -16.77 -3.78 -3.58
N VAL A 232 -17.63 -3.98 -4.58
CA VAL A 232 -18.77 -4.89 -4.47
C VAL A 232 -18.30 -6.34 -4.59
N PRO A 233 -18.57 -7.23 -3.61
CA PRO A 233 -18.09 -8.60 -3.65
C PRO A 233 -18.45 -9.34 -4.94
N GLY A 234 -17.45 -10.01 -5.53
CA GLY A 234 -17.62 -10.80 -6.75
C GLY A 234 -17.50 -10.00 -8.05
N GLU A 235 -17.41 -8.67 -8.00
CA GLU A 235 -17.13 -7.89 -9.20
C GLU A 235 -15.70 -8.12 -9.71
N ARG A 236 -15.59 -8.27 -11.03
CA ARG A 236 -14.32 -8.66 -11.68
C ARG A 236 -13.33 -7.50 -11.77
N TRP A 237 -13.82 -6.26 -11.88
CA TRP A 237 -12.95 -5.11 -12.15
C TRP A 237 -11.86 -4.90 -11.10
N HIS A 238 -12.14 -5.24 -9.84
CA HIS A 238 -11.17 -5.15 -8.76
C HIS A 238 -10.50 -6.47 -8.39
N SER A 239 -11.15 -7.61 -8.68
CA SER A 239 -10.61 -8.98 -8.49
C SER A 239 -10.11 -9.29 -7.07
N PHE A 240 -10.77 -8.75 -6.04
CA PHE A 240 -10.52 -9.09 -4.64
C PHE A 240 -11.54 -10.15 -4.17
N ALA A 241 -11.11 -11.41 -4.04
CA ALA A 241 -12.00 -12.52 -3.71
C ALA A 241 -12.45 -12.58 -2.24
N GLY A 242 -11.68 -12.01 -1.31
CA GLY A 242 -11.88 -12.13 0.14
C GLY A 242 -12.79 -11.07 0.77
N TYR A 243 -13.40 -10.20 -0.03
CA TYR A 243 -14.14 -9.04 0.48
C TYR A 243 -15.61 -9.36 0.76
N ALA A 244 -16.16 -8.73 1.79
CA ALA A 244 -17.59 -8.73 2.12
C ALA A 244 -18.24 -7.38 1.78
N GLU A 245 -19.58 -7.35 1.76
CA GLU A 245 -20.33 -6.13 1.50
C GLU A 245 -19.98 -5.03 2.50
N HIS A 246 -19.90 -3.80 1.99
CA HIS A 246 -19.62 -2.58 2.77
C HIS A 246 -18.34 -2.63 3.63
N GLN A 247 -17.42 -3.54 3.31
CA GLN A 247 -16.16 -3.71 4.04
C GLN A 247 -15.08 -2.74 3.55
N TYR A 248 -15.01 -2.54 2.24
CA TYR A 248 -13.98 -1.74 1.58
C TYR A 248 -14.52 -0.89 0.44
N PHE A 249 -13.80 0.19 0.14
CA PHE A 249 -14.00 1.03 -1.04
C PHE A 249 -12.67 1.66 -1.47
N VAL A 250 -12.65 2.17 -2.70
CA VAL A 250 -11.56 2.91 -3.32
C VAL A 250 -11.44 4.29 -2.67
N ASP A 251 -10.24 4.64 -2.28
CA ASP A 251 -9.90 5.99 -1.82
C ASP A 251 -10.05 7.00 -2.98
N PRO A 252 -11.01 7.94 -2.92
CA PRO A 252 -11.21 8.92 -4.00
C PRO A 252 -10.01 9.87 -4.17
N CYS A 253 -9.23 10.07 -3.11
CA CYS A 253 -8.05 10.94 -3.06
C CYS A 253 -6.74 10.21 -3.42
N LYS A 254 -6.81 8.94 -3.85
CA LYS A 254 -5.72 8.23 -4.50
C LYS A 254 -6.03 8.02 -5.97
N LEU A 255 -5.37 8.76 -6.84
CA LEU A 255 -5.49 8.60 -8.28
C LEU A 255 -4.62 7.41 -8.72
N MET A 256 -5.15 6.21 -8.49
CA MET A 256 -4.55 4.95 -8.92
C MET A 256 -4.92 4.67 -10.38
N LEU A 257 -3.92 4.46 -11.21
CA LEU A 257 -4.07 4.09 -12.62
C LEU A 257 -3.46 2.71 -12.86
N THR A 258 -4.10 1.90 -13.69
CA THR A 258 -3.58 0.61 -14.17
C THR A 258 -2.98 0.76 -15.56
N THR A 259 -1.93 0.00 -15.83
CA THR A 259 -1.30 -0.10 -17.15
C THR A 259 -1.59 -1.48 -17.79
N PRO A 260 -1.53 -1.60 -19.13
CA PRO A 260 -1.77 -2.88 -19.82
C PRO A 260 -0.88 -4.03 -19.35
N GLY A 261 -1.32 -5.27 -19.57
CA GLY A 261 -0.56 -6.49 -19.25
C GLY A 261 -1.33 -7.46 -18.36
N ILE A 262 -2.45 -7.04 -17.78
CA ILE A 262 -3.30 -7.88 -16.95
C ILE A 262 -4.74 -7.70 -17.41
N ASN A 263 -5.37 -8.82 -17.77
CA ASN A 263 -6.76 -8.83 -18.16
C ASN A 263 -7.63 -8.73 -16.89
N VAL A 264 -8.37 -7.64 -16.79
CA VAL A 264 -9.23 -7.34 -15.63
C VAL A 264 -10.34 -8.38 -15.43
N GLN A 265 -10.81 -9.02 -16.50
CA GLN A 265 -11.94 -9.96 -16.45
C GLN A 265 -11.52 -11.37 -16.04
N THR A 266 -10.32 -11.80 -16.42
CA THR A 266 -9.82 -13.16 -16.13
C THR A 266 -8.77 -13.17 -15.01
N GLY A 267 -8.14 -12.03 -14.74
CA GLY A 267 -6.95 -11.95 -13.89
C GLY A 267 -5.69 -12.54 -14.53
N GLU A 268 -5.75 -12.93 -15.80
CA GLU A 268 -4.62 -13.50 -16.53
C GLU A 268 -3.70 -12.43 -17.12
N TYR A 269 -2.44 -12.79 -17.31
CA TYR A 269 -1.53 -11.93 -18.05
C TYR A 269 -1.99 -11.82 -19.51
N GLU A 270 -1.92 -10.63 -20.07
CA GLU A 270 -2.14 -10.40 -21.49
C GLU A 270 -0.88 -10.72 -22.29
N THR A 271 -1.00 -10.83 -23.61
CA THR A 271 0.14 -11.12 -24.49
C THR A 271 1.14 -9.97 -24.55
N PHE A 272 0.68 -8.73 -24.37
CA PHE A 272 1.49 -7.52 -24.32
C PHE A 272 1.17 -6.77 -23.02
N GLY A 273 2.19 -6.24 -22.37
CA GLY A 273 2.04 -5.42 -21.18
C GLY A 273 2.94 -4.20 -21.20
N VAL A 274 2.56 -3.19 -20.42
CA VAL A 274 3.32 -1.95 -20.25
C VAL A 274 3.66 -1.82 -18.77
N PRO A 275 4.88 -2.22 -18.35
CA PRO A 275 5.31 -2.04 -16.98
C PRO A 275 5.22 -0.57 -16.56
N ALA A 276 4.61 -0.30 -15.41
CA ALA A 276 4.34 1.06 -14.96
C ALA A 276 5.60 1.88 -14.68
N THR A 277 6.74 1.22 -14.40
CA THR A 277 8.04 1.90 -14.26
C THR A 277 8.50 2.60 -15.56
N ILE A 278 8.10 2.11 -16.74
CA ILE A 278 8.38 2.78 -18.02
C ILE A 278 7.63 4.11 -18.09
N LEU A 279 6.32 4.08 -17.78
CA LEU A 279 5.50 5.28 -17.69
C LEU A 279 6.02 6.24 -16.61
N ALA A 280 6.42 5.73 -15.45
CA ALA A 280 6.94 6.56 -14.36
C ALA A 280 8.22 7.30 -14.77
N ASN A 281 9.15 6.63 -15.46
CA ASN A 281 10.36 7.28 -15.96
C ASN A 281 10.06 8.31 -17.05
N PHE A 282 9.13 8.01 -17.98
CA PHE A 282 8.68 8.97 -18.98
C PHE A 282 8.10 10.23 -18.31
N LEU A 283 7.23 10.08 -17.30
CA LEU A 283 6.64 11.21 -16.60
C LEU A 283 7.69 12.05 -15.86
N ARG A 284 8.69 11.42 -15.22
CA ARG A 284 9.78 12.13 -14.53
C ARG A 284 10.62 12.97 -15.49
N GLU A 285 10.93 12.45 -16.66
CA GLU A 285 11.65 13.22 -17.70
C GLU A 285 10.84 14.41 -18.21
N ASN A 286 9.52 14.37 -18.05
CA ASN A 286 8.59 15.45 -18.41
C ASN A 286 8.12 16.25 -17.18
N GLY A 287 8.87 16.21 -16.07
CA GLY A 287 8.66 17.07 -14.90
C GLY A 287 7.50 16.65 -13.98
N ILE A 288 6.96 15.44 -14.14
CA ILE A 288 5.88 14.90 -13.32
C ILE A 288 6.43 13.75 -12.48
N VAL A 289 6.36 13.89 -11.15
CA VAL A 289 6.82 12.86 -10.21
C VAL A 289 5.60 12.08 -9.71
N PRO A 290 5.41 10.81 -10.12
CA PRO A 290 4.43 9.94 -9.48
C PRO A 290 4.89 9.61 -8.06
N GLU A 291 3.94 9.32 -7.17
CA GLU A 291 4.25 8.90 -5.80
C GLU A 291 4.94 7.54 -5.80
N LYS A 292 4.33 6.58 -6.51
CA LYS A 292 4.91 5.26 -6.74
C LYS A 292 4.45 4.66 -8.05
N CYS A 293 5.15 3.62 -8.47
CA CYS A 293 4.74 2.71 -9.52
C CYS A 293 5.07 1.28 -9.10
N ASP A 294 4.11 0.38 -9.24
CA ASP A 294 4.34 -1.06 -9.05
C ASP A 294 4.59 -1.70 -10.43
N LEU A 295 4.20 -2.96 -10.63
CA LEU A 295 4.42 -3.65 -11.91
C LEU A 295 3.50 -3.13 -13.01
N ASN A 296 2.18 -3.10 -12.76
CA ASN A 296 1.17 -2.69 -13.74
C ASN A 296 0.25 -1.56 -13.22
N SER A 297 0.77 -0.73 -12.33
CA SER A 297 0.04 0.38 -11.73
C SER A 297 0.93 1.57 -11.35
N ILE A 298 0.34 2.76 -11.37
CA ILE A 298 0.99 4.01 -11.02
C ILE A 298 0.05 4.88 -10.19
N LEU A 299 0.58 5.54 -9.15
CA LEU A 299 -0.21 6.27 -8.17
C LEU A 299 0.19 7.74 -8.11
N PHE A 300 -0.82 8.61 -8.04
CA PHE A 300 -0.69 10.02 -7.68
C PHE A 300 -1.55 10.31 -6.45
N LEU A 301 -0.97 10.99 -5.46
CA LEU A 301 -1.68 11.41 -4.25
C LEU A 301 -2.39 12.73 -4.52
N LEU A 302 -3.69 12.78 -4.22
CA LEU A 302 -4.47 14.00 -4.32
C LEU A 302 -4.60 14.63 -2.93
N THR A 303 -4.38 15.94 -2.90
CA THR A 303 -4.67 16.81 -1.76
C THR A 303 -5.34 18.08 -2.28
N PRO A 304 -5.87 18.94 -1.41
CA PRO A 304 -6.41 20.23 -1.86
C PRO A 304 -5.39 21.22 -2.46
N ALA A 305 -4.10 20.84 -2.53
CA ALA A 305 -3.09 21.60 -3.26
C ALA A 305 -3.17 21.40 -4.79
N GLU A 306 -3.95 20.42 -5.25
CA GLU A 306 -4.12 20.11 -6.67
C GLU A 306 -5.10 21.08 -7.35
N ASP A 307 -4.86 21.38 -8.63
CA ASP A 307 -5.74 22.18 -9.47
C ASP A 307 -5.97 21.56 -10.86
N MET A 308 -6.98 22.05 -11.57
CA MET A 308 -7.36 21.50 -12.88
C MET A 308 -6.26 21.62 -13.93
N ALA A 309 -5.43 22.67 -13.89
CA ALA A 309 -4.36 22.85 -14.87
C ALA A 309 -3.26 21.80 -14.69
N LYS A 310 -2.87 21.53 -13.43
CA LYS A 310 -1.92 20.47 -13.08
C LYS A 310 -2.44 19.10 -13.49
N MET A 311 -3.72 18.81 -13.22
CA MET A 311 -4.32 17.52 -13.60
C MET A 311 -4.43 17.36 -15.13
N GLN A 312 -4.81 18.41 -15.86
CA GLN A 312 -4.84 18.39 -17.32
C GLN A 312 -3.45 18.19 -17.94
N HIS A 313 -2.41 18.76 -17.33
CA HIS A 313 -1.03 18.51 -17.76
C HIS A 313 -0.64 17.04 -17.60
N LEU A 314 -1.00 16.42 -16.47
CA LEU A 314 -0.81 14.98 -16.26
C LEU A 314 -1.53 14.14 -17.32
N VAL A 315 -2.81 14.40 -17.56
CA VAL A 315 -3.60 13.68 -18.58
C VAL A 315 -2.97 13.84 -19.97
N ALA A 316 -2.51 15.05 -20.33
CA ALA A 316 -1.87 15.31 -21.61
C ALA A 316 -0.55 14.53 -21.79
N GLN A 317 0.28 14.41 -20.74
CA GLN A 317 1.51 13.60 -20.81
C GLN A 317 1.19 12.10 -20.91
N ILE A 318 0.18 11.59 -20.20
CA ILE A 318 -0.24 10.19 -20.33
C ILE A 318 -0.75 9.91 -21.75
N ALA A 319 -1.59 10.77 -22.33
CA ALA A 319 -2.05 10.63 -23.71
C ALA A 319 -0.90 10.74 -24.73
N ARG A 320 0.13 11.56 -24.46
CA ARG A 320 1.36 11.59 -25.28
C ARG A 320 2.14 10.29 -25.19
N PHE A 321 2.28 9.72 -23.99
CA PHE A 321 2.93 8.43 -23.79
C PHE A 321 2.23 7.32 -24.60
N GLU A 322 0.90 7.25 -24.55
CA GLU A 322 0.13 6.27 -25.33
C GLU A 322 0.38 6.41 -26.83
N ARG A 323 0.40 7.64 -27.38
CA ARG A 323 0.72 7.84 -28.80
C ARG A 323 2.12 7.34 -29.18
N LEU A 324 3.12 7.57 -28.33
CA LEU A 324 4.49 7.06 -28.55
C LEU A 324 4.54 5.52 -28.47
N LEU A 325 3.75 4.92 -27.59
CA LEU A 325 3.61 3.47 -27.46
C LEU A 325 2.93 2.83 -28.67
N GLU A 326 1.87 3.46 -29.20
CA GLU A 326 1.15 3.03 -30.39
C GLU A 326 2.01 3.12 -31.65
N GLN A 327 2.87 4.15 -31.73
CA GLN A 327 3.81 4.36 -32.84
C GLN A 327 5.07 3.50 -32.74
N ASP A 328 5.23 2.75 -31.64
CA ASP A 328 6.45 2.04 -31.28
C ASP A 328 7.72 2.90 -31.39
N ALA A 329 7.66 4.09 -30.78
CA ALA A 329 8.72 5.09 -30.88
C ALA A 329 10.07 4.55 -30.36
N PRO A 330 11.21 5.05 -30.89
CA PRO A 330 12.54 4.68 -30.42
C PRO A 330 12.70 4.96 -28.93
N LEU A 331 13.32 4.04 -28.18
CA LEU A 331 13.51 4.21 -26.72
C LEU A 331 14.35 5.45 -26.39
N ALA A 332 15.26 5.85 -27.27
CA ALA A 332 16.06 7.06 -27.13
C ALA A 332 15.24 8.36 -27.15
N GLU A 333 14.05 8.33 -27.76
CA GLU A 333 13.10 9.44 -27.76
C GLU A 333 12.21 9.40 -26.51
N VAL A 334 11.75 8.21 -26.12
CA VAL A 334 10.79 8.06 -25.01
C VAL A 334 11.46 8.15 -23.64
N LEU A 335 12.65 7.57 -23.48
CA LEU A 335 13.42 7.53 -22.23
C LEU A 335 14.89 7.92 -22.46
N PRO A 336 15.21 9.13 -22.96
CA PRO A 336 16.56 9.59 -23.24
C PRO A 336 17.57 9.34 -22.11
N SER A 337 17.22 9.59 -20.84
CA SER A 337 18.17 9.50 -19.73
C SER A 337 18.59 8.06 -19.47
N ILE A 338 17.62 7.14 -19.43
CA ILE A 338 17.85 5.70 -19.27
C ILE A 338 18.61 5.14 -20.48
N TYR A 339 18.23 5.56 -21.68
CA TYR A 339 18.90 5.13 -22.91
C TYR A 339 20.36 5.56 -22.92
N GLN A 340 20.70 6.81 -22.59
CA GLN A 340 22.09 7.28 -22.60
C GLN A 340 22.94 6.57 -21.53
N ALA A 341 22.41 6.39 -20.32
CA ALA A 341 23.11 5.70 -19.24
C ALA A 341 23.40 4.22 -19.56
N ASN A 342 22.54 3.59 -20.38
CA ASN A 342 22.58 2.16 -20.69
C ASN A 342 22.67 1.90 -22.21
N LYS A 343 23.32 2.78 -22.96
CA LYS A 343 23.30 2.80 -24.43
C LYS A 343 23.79 1.51 -25.09
N ALA A 344 24.75 0.83 -24.47
CA ALA A 344 25.23 -0.46 -24.97
C ALA A 344 24.13 -1.53 -24.91
N ARG A 345 23.35 -1.55 -23.82
CA ARG A 345 22.27 -2.50 -23.58
C ARG A 345 21.03 -2.22 -24.41
N TYR A 346 20.71 -0.94 -24.60
CA TYR A 346 19.45 -0.52 -25.24
C TYR A 346 19.59 0.02 -26.67
N ARG A 347 20.74 -0.18 -27.32
CA ARG A 347 20.97 0.31 -28.70
C ARG A 347 19.90 -0.22 -29.66
N GLY A 348 19.18 0.69 -30.31
CA GLY A 348 18.18 0.34 -31.33
C GLY A 348 16.85 -0.19 -30.78
N TYR A 349 16.65 -0.21 -29.45
CA TYR A 349 15.37 -0.59 -28.86
C TYR A 349 14.26 0.40 -29.20
N SER A 350 13.05 -0.12 -29.39
CA SER A 350 11.81 0.63 -29.32
C SER A 350 11.14 0.50 -27.95
N ILE A 351 10.15 1.35 -27.67
CA ILE A 351 9.41 1.27 -26.40
C ILE A 351 8.66 -0.07 -26.26
N ARG A 352 7.98 -0.57 -27.31
CA ARG A 352 7.22 -1.83 -27.18
C ARG A 352 8.13 -3.02 -26.98
N GLN A 353 9.32 -3.02 -27.58
CA GLN A 353 10.31 -4.07 -27.36
C GLN A 353 10.73 -4.15 -25.89
N LEU A 354 11.02 -3.00 -25.25
CA LEU A 354 11.35 -2.97 -23.83
C LEU A 354 10.14 -3.35 -22.96
N CYS A 355 8.95 -2.82 -23.27
CA CYS A 355 7.71 -3.17 -22.58
C CYS A 355 7.46 -4.69 -22.59
N GLN A 356 7.58 -5.33 -23.76
CA GLN A 356 7.36 -6.76 -23.92
C GLN A 356 8.43 -7.56 -23.17
N GLU A 357 9.72 -7.20 -23.27
CA GLU A 357 10.80 -7.91 -22.59
C GLU A 357 10.62 -7.91 -21.06
N MET A 358 10.26 -6.75 -20.49
CA MET A 358 9.97 -6.63 -19.06
C MET A 358 8.70 -7.37 -18.65
N HIS A 359 7.66 -7.33 -19.49
CA HIS A 359 6.41 -8.05 -19.27
C HIS A 359 6.64 -9.56 -19.26
N ASP A 360 7.37 -10.08 -20.25
CA ASP A 360 7.68 -11.51 -20.39
C ASP A 360 8.47 -12.05 -19.20
N LEU A 361 9.37 -11.24 -18.62
CA LEU A 361 10.06 -11.61 -17.37
C LEU A 361 9.07 -11.82 -16.22
N TYR A 362 8.08 -10.94 -16.03
CA TYR A 362 7.11 -11.13 -14.96
C TYR A 362 6.13 -12.27 -15.24
N VAL A 363 5.78 -12.49 -16.50
CA VAL A 363 4.93 -13.60 -16.94
C VAL A 363 5.63 -14.95 -16.72
N SER A 364 6.90 -15.08 -17.10
CA SER A 364 7.65 -16.34 -17.02
C SER A 364 7.77 -16.88 -15.60
N HIS A 365 7.79 -15.98 -14.61
CA HIS A 365 7.84 -16.33 -13.18
C HIS A 365 6.49 -16.25 -12.48
N ASN A 366 5.41 -15.95 -13.19
CA ASN A 366 4.07 -15.75 -12.65
C ASN A 366 4.06 -14.84 -11.40
N VAL A 367 4.68 -13.67 -11.53
CA VAL A 367 4.96 -12.78 -10.40
C VAL A 367 3.71 -12.39 -9.60
N LYS A 368 2.55 -12.23 -10.25
CA LYS A 368 1.27 -11.93 -9.59
C LYS A 368 0.90 -12.98 -8.55
N GLU A 369 1.18 -14.26 -8.83
CA GLU A 369 0.86 -15.35 -7.91
C GLU A 369 1.85 -15.35 -6.75
N LEU A 370 3.14 -15.09 -7.00
CA LEU A 370 4.12 -14.91 -5.93
C LEU A 370 3.71 -13.75 -5.00
N GLN A 371 3.31 -12.61 -5.57
CA GLN A 371 2.81 -11.47 -4.80
C GLN A 371 1.60 -11.83 -3.95
N LYS A 372 0.68 -12.64 -4.47
CA LYS A 372 -0.49 -13.10 -3.72
C LYS A 372 -0.09 -14.08 -2.62
N GLU A 373 0.65 -15.14 -2.95
CA GLU A 373 1.07 -16.20 -2.04
C GLU A 373 1.78 -15.62 -0.80
N MET A 374 2.68 -14.65 -0.97
CA MET A 374 3.39 -14.01 0.16
C MET A 374 2.48 -13.44 1.26
N PHE A 375 1.20 -13.15 0.96
CA PHE A 375 0.24 -12.59 1.90
C PHE A 375 -0.91 -13.54 2.26
N ARG A 376 -0.83 -14.82 1.91
CA ARG A 376 -1.79 -15.87 2.28
C ARG A 376 -1.27 -16.73 3.42
N LYS A 377 -2.15 -17.07 4.37
CA LYS A 377 -1.79 -17.87 5.57
C LYS A 377 -1.12 -19.19 5.19
N ALA A 378 -1.57 -19.83 4.12
CA ALA A 378 -1.03 -21.11 3.65
C ALA A 378 0.44 -21.05 3.20
N HIS A 379 0.97 -19.86 2.90
CA HIS A 379 2.31 -19.66 2.35
C HIS A 379 3.18 -18.75 3.23
N PHE A 380 2.70 -18.34 4.42
CA PHE A 380 3.50 -17.51 5.31
C PHE A 380 4.80 -18.22 5.70
N PRO A 381 5.92 -17.48 5.78
CA PRO A 381 7.14 -17.97 6.39
C PRO A 381 6.89 -18.55 7.78
N LYS A 382 7.61 -19.63 8.11
CA LYS A 382 7.48 -20.25 9.42
C LYS A 382 8.15 -19.37 10.49
N VAL A 383 7.39 -18.94 11.48
CA VAL A 383 7.93 -18.27 12.67
C VAL A 383 8.63 -19.31 13.56
N VAL A 384 9.94 -19.16 13.79
CA VAL A 384 10.72 -20.04 14.68
C VAL A 384 11.39 -19.29 15.83
N MET A 385 11.49 -17.97 15.71
CA MET A 385 12.03 -17.08 16.72
C MET A 385 11.14 -15.83 16.78
N ASN A 386 10.89 -15.29 17.96
CA ASN A 386 10.14 -14.03 18.04
C ASN A 386 11.01 -12.86 17.51
N PRO A 387 10.41 -11.81 16.91
CA PRO A 387 11.19 -10.75 16.28
C PRO A 387 12.14 -9.99 17.23
N GLN A 388 11.78 -9.85 18.51
CA GLN A 388 12.63 -9.19 19.49
C GLN A 388 13.91 -10.00 19.77
N GLN A 389 13.79 -11.32 19.86
CA GLN A 389 14.92 -12.22 20.04
C GLN A 389 15.81 -12.24 18.79
N ALA A 390 15.22 -12.28 17.59
CA ALA A 390 15.98 -12.18 16.34
C ALA A 390 16.77 -10.86 16.28
N HIS A 391 16.16 -9.75 16.69
CA HIS A 391 16.85 -8.46 16.79
C HIS A 391 17.99 -8.47 17.82
N ILE A 392 17.81 -9.12 18.98
CA ILE A 392 18.89 -9.26 19.98
C ILE A 392 20.08 -10.03 19.39
N GLU A 393 19.83 -11.13 18.68
CA GLU A 393 20.89 -11.92 18.03
C GLU A 393 21.58 -11.14 16.91
N PHE A 394 20.83 -10.33 16.15
CA PHE A 394 21.38 -9.39 15.18
C PHE A 394 22.33 -8.37 15.84
N VAL A 395 21.89 -7.71 16.92
CA VAL A 395 22.72 -6.73 17.67
C VAL A 395 23.97 -7.38 18.27
N ARG A 396 23.90 -8.66 18.66
CA ARG A 396 25.05 -9.42 19.16
C ARG A 396 26.06 -9.81 18.08
N GLY A 397 25.72 -9.63 16.79
CA GLY A 397 26.55 -10.09 15.68
C GLY A 397 26.50 -11.61 15.47
N ASN A 398 25.49 -12.30 16.01
CA ASN A 398 25.26 -13.73 15.82
C ASN A 398 24.59 -14.02 14.47
N ILE A 399 25.12 -13.39 13.43
CA ILE A 399 24.56 -13.38 12.08
C ILE A 399 25.63 -13.67 11.05
N GLU A 400 25.19 -14.19 9.92
CA GLU A 400 26.01 -14.28 8.71
C GLU A 400 25.20 -13.82 7.51
N LEU A 401 25.91 -13.38 6.47
CA LEU A 401 25.33 -12.90 5.24
C LEU A 401 25.30 -14.04 4.21
N VAL A 402 24.13 -14.37 3.69
CA VAL A 402 23.92 -15.52 2.80
C VAL A 402 23.23 -15.07 1.51
N ALA A 403 23.69 -15.61 0.38
CA ALA A 403 23.09 -15.34 -0.93
C ALA A 403 21.67 -15.90 -1.00
N LEU A 404 20.73 -15.17 -1.63
CA LEU A 404 19.31 -15.55 -1.63
C LEU A 404 19.03 -16.85 -2.39
N ASP A 405 19.91 -17.31 -3.27
CA ASP A 405 19.80 -18.62 -3.93
C ASP A 405 20.17 -19.79 -2.99
N GLN A 406 20.82 -19.50 -1.86
CA GLN A 406 21.25 -20.47 -0.84
C GLN A 406 20.62 -20.22 0.54
N ILE A 407 19.72 -19.25 0.66
CA ILE A 407 19.17 -18.78 1.94
C ILE A 407 18.00 -19.63 2.47
N GLU A 408 17.46 -20.55 1.67
CA GLU A 408 16.32 -21.37 2.05
C GLU A 408 16.57 -22.12 3.37
N GLY A 409 15.58 -22.13 4.26
CA GLY A 409 15.67 -22.80 5.56
C GLY A 409 16.43 -22.01 6.63
N ARG A 410 17.00 -20.84 6.31
CA ARG A 410 17.72 -19.98 7.25
C ARG A 410 16.77 -19.01 7.97
N ILE A 411 17.07 -18.69 9.23
CA ILE A 411 16.27 -17.75 10.04
C ILE A 411 16.67 -16.32 9.67
N ALA A 412 15.73 -15.51 9.18
CA ALA A 412 15.97 -14.11 8.86
C ALA A 412 16.37 -13.33 10.11
N ALA A 413 17.48 -12.60 10.05
CA ALA A 413 17.90 -11.70 11.12
C ALA A 413 17.28 -10.29 10.96
N GLU A 414 16.92 -9.94 9.74
CA GLU A 414 16.29 -8.68 9.36
C GLU A 414 15.00 -8.93 8.60
N GLY A 415 14.18 -7.87 8.48
CA GLY A 415 12.95 -7.95 7.71
C GLY A 415 13.21 -7.67 6.24
N ALA A 416 12.72 -8.53 5.34
CA ALA A 416 12.90 -8.38 3.90
C ALA A 416 11.70 -7.65 3.28
N LEU A 417 11.95 -6.52 2.62
CA LEU A 417 10.93 -5.62 2.10
C LEU A 417 11.22 -5.29 0.62
N PRO A 418 10.50 -5.89 -0.33
CA PRO A 418 10.60 -5.56 -1.74
C PRO A 418 9.59 -4.47 -2.15
N TYR A 419 9.90 -3.68 -3.19
CA TYR A 419 8.96 -2.80 -3.85
C TYR A 419 8.66 -3.25 -5.29
N PRO A 420 7.39 -3.56 -5.62
CA PRO A 420 6.22 -3.71 -4.73
C PRO A 420 6.31 -4.93 -3.77
N PRO A 421 5.47 -5.00 -2.70
CA PRO A 421 4.47 -4.00 -2.31
C PRO A 421 4.96 -2.96 -1.29
N GLY A 422 6.21 -3.00 -0.85
CA GLY A 422 6.70 -2.10 0.20
C GLY A 422 6.28 -2.50 1.61
N ILE A 423 6.05 -3.79 1.84
CA ILE A 423 5.69 -4.40 3.13
C ILE A 423 6.66 -5.56 3.37
N LEU A 424 6.98 -5.85 4.64
CA LEU A 424 7.74 -7.04 5.02
C LEU A 424 7.10 -8.30 4.44
N CYS A 425 7.88 -9.05 3.67
CA CYS A 425 7.53 -10.38 3.17
C CYS A 425 8.19 -11.49 3.99
N VAL A 426 9.28 -11.18 4.69
CA VAL A 426 9.84 -11.99 5.78
C VAL A 426 10.06 -11.05 6.97
N VAL A 427 9.65 -11.46 8.16
CA VAL A 427 9.85 -10.76 9.43
C VAL A 427 11.06 -11.38 10.15
N PRO A 428 11.87 -10.61 10.90
CA PRO A 428 12.96 -11.17 11.71
C PRO A 428 12.47 -12.34 12.58
N GLY A 429 13.19 -13.46 12.53
CA GLY A 429 12.85 -14.69 13.24
C GLY A 429 11.98 -15.68 12.46
N GLU A 430 11.53 -15.30 11.26
CA GLU A 430 10.94 -16.23 10.29
C GLU A 430 11.98 -16.95 9.44
N VAL A 431 11.61 -18.10 8.89
CA VAL A 431 12.47 -18.91 8.02
C VAL A 431 12.29 -18.51 6.55
N TRP A 432 13.39 -18.21 5.87
CA TRP A 432 13.41 -17.95 4.43
C TRP A 432 13.00 -19.17 3.61
N GLY A 433 12.29 -18.94 2.50
CA GLY A 433 11.93 -19.97 1.52
C GLY A 433 10.71 -19.60 0.69
N GLY A 434 10.20 -20.58 -0.04
CA GLY A 434 8.88 -20.53 -0.67
C GLY A 434 8.69 -19.36 -1.63
N SER A 435 7.50 -18.74 -1.58
CA SER A 435 7.12 -17.66 -2.51
C SER A 435 7.92 -16.39 -2.30
N VAL A 436 8.34 -16.11 -1.06
CA VAL A 436 9.12 -14.91 -0.75
C VAL A 436 10.50 -14.98 -1.37
N GLN A 437 11.25 -16.06 -1.14
CA GLN A 437 12.57 -16.23 -1.75
C GLN A 437 12.49 -16.19 -3.28
N ARG A 438 11.54 -16.93 -3.87
CA ARG A 438 11.31 -16.93 -5.33
C ARG A 438 11.04 -15.53 -5.85
N TYR A 439 10.22 -14.73 -5.17
CA TYR A 439 9.94 -13.36 -5.58
C TYR A 439 11.21 -12.50 -5.61
N PHE A 440 12.02 -12.52 -4.55
CA PHE A 440 13.27 -11.77 -4.51
C PHE A 440 14.28 -12.20 -5.58
N LEU A 441 14.36 -13.50 -5.91
CA LEU A 441 15.22 -13.99 -6.98
C LEU A 441 14.78 -13.47 -8.36
N VAL A 442 13.48 -13.32 -8.61
CA VAL A 442 12.96 -12.69 -9.84
C VAL A 442 13.33 -11.21 -9.89
N LEU A 443 13.25 -10.50 -8.75
CA LEU A 443 13.68 -9.09 -8.68
C LEU A 443 15.19 -8.95 -8.91
N GLU A 444 16.01 -9.86 -8.39
CA GLU A 444 17.45 -9.93 -8.69
C GLU A 444 17.70 -10.15 -10.19
N GLU A 445 16.97 -11.05 -10.84
CA GLU A 445 17.08 -11.28 -12.27
C GLU A 445 16.73 -10.01 -13.07
N GLY A 446 15.67 -9.31 -12.69
CA GLY A 446 15.31 -8.00 -13.27
C GLY A 446 16.42 -6.96 -13.12
N ILE A 447 17.09 -6.88 -11.97
CA ILE A 447 18.23 -5.97 -11.74
C ILE A 447 19.37 -6.23 -12.73
N ASN A 448 19.62 -7.48 -13.09
CA ASN A 448 20.69 -7.86 -14.01
C ASN A 448 20.30 -7.67 -15.48
N LEU A 449 19.05 -7.99 -15.85
CA LEU A 449 18.58 -7.96 -17.24
C LEU A 449 18.17 -6.55 -17.71
N LEU A 450 17.68 -5.72 -16.80
CA LEU A 450 16.98 -4.46 -17.09
C LEU A 450 17.63 -3.26 -16.36
N PRO A 451 18.90 -2.92 -16.68
CA PRO A 451 19.60 -1.84 -16.00
C PRO A 451 18.90 -0.48 -16.22
N GLY A 452 18.62 0.23 -15.13
CA GLY A 452 17.80 1.44 -15.14
C GLY A 452 16.37 1.25 -14.61
N PHE A 453 15.95 0.00 -14.41
CA PHE A 453 14.62 -0.37 -13.88
C PHE A 453 14.70 -1.24 -12.62
N ALA A 454 15.81 -1.15 -11.87
CA ALA A 454 15.98 -1.90 -10.63
C ALA A 454 14.90 -1.51 -9.61
N PRO A 455 14.18 -2.49 -9.02
CA PRO A 455 13.26 -2.23 -7.92
C PRO A 455 14.02 -1.81 -6.66
N GLU A 456 13.33 -1.12 -5.76
CA GLU A 456 13.85 -0.85 -4.43
C GLU A 456 13.70 -2.10 -3.55
N LEU A 457 14.76 -2.46 -2.84
CA LEU A 457 14.80 -3.59 -1.93
C LEU A 457 15.43 -3.15 -0.61
N GLN A 458 14.80 -3.48 0.51
CA GLN A 458 15.31 -3.23 1.85
C GLN A 458 15.42 -4.54 2.65
N GLY A 459 16.38 -4.60 3.57
CA GLY A 459 16.70 -5.83 4.33
C GLY A 459 17.38 -6.93 3.52
N VAL A 460 17.74 -6.62 2.27
CA VAL A 460 18.61 -7.43 1.42
C VAL A 460 19.67 -6.54 0.79
N TYR A 461 20.82 -7.11 0.47
CA TYR A 461 22.02 -6.39 0.07
C TYR A 461 22.45 -6.88 -1.30
N ILE A 462 22.41 -5.98 -2.29
CA ILE A 462 22.88 -6.29 -3.65
C ILE A 462 24.39 -6.11 -3.71
N GLN A 463 25.10 -7.17 -4.06
CA GLN A 463 26.55 -7.16 -4.26
C GLN A 463 26.89 -7.65 -5.66
N GLN A 464 27.95 -7.09 -6.26
CA GLN A 464 28.48 -7.61 -7.50
C GLN A 464 29.53 -8.68 -7.18
N ASP A 465 29.26 -9.90 -7.60
CA ASP A 465 30.15 -11.03 -7.38
C ASP A 465 31.29 -11.08 -8.41
N VAL A 466 32.24 -11.99 -8.21
CA VAL A 466 33.44 -12.14 -9.06
C VAL A 466 33.09 -12.49 -10.51
N ASP A 467 31.95 -13.13 -10.75
CA ASP A 467 31.43 -13.44 -12.08
C ASP A 467 30.72 -12.25 -12.76
N GLY A 468 30.67 -11.10 -12.10
CA GLY A 468 30.08 -9.87 -12.60
C GLY A 468 28.57 -9.78 -12.41
N ARG A 469 27.89 -10.81 -11.89
CA ARG A 469 26.46 -10.80 -11.60
C ARG A 469 26.18 -10.01 -10.32
N LYS A 470 25.09 -9.25 -10.29
CA LYS A 470 24.56 -8.65 -9.07
C LYS A 470 23.70 -9.68 -8.34
N ARG A 471 24.15 -10.18 -7.20
CA ARG A 471 23.41 -11.12 -6.35
C ARG A 471 22.83 -10.42 -5.13
N ALA A 472 21.65 -10.87 -4.70
CA ALA A 472 21.02 -10.44 -3.47
C ALA A 472 21.46 -11.32 -2.30
N TYR A 473 21.71 -10.70 -1.16
CA TYR A 473 22.12 -11.35 0.08
C TYR A 473 21.22 -10.91 1.24
N GLY A 474 20.99 -11.77 2.22
CA GLY A 474 20.25 -11.45 3.45
C GLY A 474 21.02 -11.86 4.69
N TYR A 475 20.93 -11.06 5.77
CA TYR A 475 21.45 -11.49 7.07
C TYR A 475 20.54 -12.54 7.69
N VAL A 476 21.15 -13.61 8.15
CA VAL A 476 20.48 -14.73 8.81
C VAL A 476 21.14 -15.04 10.14
N ILE A 477 20.38 -15.59 11.08
CA ILE A 477 20.91 -16.06 12.36
C ILE A 477 21.85 -17.25 12.11
N LYS A 478 23.01 -17.26 12.78
CA LYS A 478 23.93 -18.40 12.76
C LYS A 478 23.27 -19.63 13.38
N PRO A 479 23.58 -20.85 12.90
CA PRO A 479 23.03 -22.10 13.44
C PRO A 479 23.27 -22.29 14.94
#